data_AF-A0A915PNX9-F1
#
_entry.id   AF-A0A915PNX9-F1
#
_cell.length_a   1.000
_cell.length_b   1.000
_cell.length_c   1.000
_cell.angle_alpha   90.00
_cell.angle_beta   90.00
_cell.angle_gamma   90.00
#
_symmetry.space_group_name_H-M   'P 1'
#
loop_
_entity.id
_entity.type
_entity.pdbx_description
1 polymer ?
#
loop_
_entity_poly.entity_id
_entity_poly.type
_entity_poly.pdbx_seq_one_letter_code
_entity_poly.pdbx_strand_id
1 'polypeptide(L)'
;MCYSTTPRTYPTLPTNLSTRQTHSRYNAATAKHGLQSLVLSTVVRSMGVVIPVFVVTTFWVVVGVGGPFIVPKGPNRGIVQTMIVLTACCCWLFWILVYLHQLNPLIGPQLPVRTIRWISEKWGDAKELVSA
;
A
#
# COMPACT_ATOMS: atom_id res chain seq x y z
N MET A 1 7.69 15.30 40.95
CA MET A 1 8.30 15.32 39.60
C MET A 1 7.56 16.32 38.73
N CYS A 2 8.27 17.30 38.18
CA CYS A 2 7.74 18.46 37.48
C CYS A 2 7.18 18.10 36.08
N TYR A 3 5.93 18.47 35.82
CA TYR A 3 5.41 18.59 34.46
C TYR A 3 5.98 19.87 33.85
N SER A 4 7.08 19.76 33.08
CA SER A 4 7.61 20.88 32.31
C SER A 4 6.74 21.12 31.07
N THR A 5 5.98 22.20 31.10
CA THR A 5 5.29 22.81 29.97
C THR A 5 6.31 23.40 29.00
N THR A 6 6.66 22.68 27.94
CA THR A 6 7.35 23.27 26.78
C THR A 6 6.34 24.05 25.92
N PRO A 7 6.57 25.34 25.62
CA PRO A 7 5.69 26.13 24.78
C PRO A 7 5.78 25.67 23.31
N ARG A 8 4.61 25.56 22.67
CA ARG A 8 4.45 25.18 21.26
C ARG A 8 4.66 26.42 20.38
N THR A 9 5.88 26.63 19.91
CA THR A 9 6.21 27.68 18.94
C THR A 9 5.73 27.25 17.55
N TYR A 10 4.69 27.89 17.01
CA TYR A 10 4.35 27.74 15.59
C TYR A 10 5.22 28.70 14.77
N PRO A 11 5.90 28.23 13.69
CA PRO A 11 6.62 29.13 12.81
C PRO A 11 5.64 30.03 12.05
N THR A 12 5.86 31.34 12.12
CA THR A 12 5.12 32.36 11.36
C THR A 12 5.52 32.36 9.89
N LEU A 13 4.51 32.40 9.02
CA LEU A 13 4.63 32.36 7.56
C LEU A 13 4.94 33.76 7.01
N PRO A 14 6.02 33.98 6.24
CA PRO A 14 6.23 35.25 5.54
C PRO A 14 5.38 35.32 4.25
N THR A 15 4.49 36.32 4.21
CA THR A 15 3.54 36.57 3.12
C THR A 15 4.14 37.47 2.04
N ASN A 16 4.45 36.85 0.89
CA ASN A 16 4.25 37.30 -0.50
C ASN A 16 4.71 38.70 -0.97
N LEU A 17 5.71 38.72 -1.87
CA LEU A 17 5.60 39.46 -3.16
C LEU A 17 6.61 38.95 -4.22
N SER A 18 7.80 38.48 -3.82
CA SER A 18 8.82 37.90 -4.72
C SER A 18 8.40 36.54 -5.32
N THR A 19 7.52 35.81 -4.63
CA THR A 19 7.07 34.47 -5.00
C THR A 19 6.17 34.42 -6.24
N ARG A 20 5.49 35.52 -6.61
CA ARG A 20 4.52 35.48 -7.72
C ARG A 20 5.15 35.41 -9.10
N GLN A 21 6.31 36.03 -9.30
CA GLN A 21 6.92 36.17 -10.64
C GLN A 21 7.72 34.92 -11.03
N THR A 22 8.31 34.26 -10.04
CA THR A 22 8.97 32.96 -10.18
C THR A 22 7.95 31.83 -10.38
N HIS A 23 6.84 31.83 -9.64
CA HIS A 23 5.77 30.83 -9.73
C HIS A 23 5.19 30.72 -11.16
N SER A 24 5.04 31.82 -11.91
CA SER A 24 4.53 31.77 -13.29
C SER A 24 5.43 31.01 -14.27
N ARG A 25 6.77 31.13 -14.14
CA ARG A 25 7.73 30.39 -14.97
C ARG A 25 7.93 28.95 -14.49
N TYR A 26 7.88 28.71 -13.18
CA TYR A 26 7.88 27.35 -12.61
C TYR A 26 6.63 26.55 -13.04
N ASN A 27 5.45 27.17 -13.10
CA ASN A 27 4.20 26.47 -13.44
C ASN A 27 4.19 25.85 -14.85
N ALA A 28 4.84 26.47 -15.84
CA ALA A 28 4.90 25.93 -17.20
C ALA A 28 5.91 24.78 -17.37
N ALA A 29 7.03 24.80 -16.65
CA ALA A 29 8.02 23.71 -16.62
C ALA A 29 7.53 22.53 -15.75
N THR A 30 6.88 22.83 -14.61
CA THR A 30 6.22 21.87 -13.73
C THR A 30 5.01 21.20 -14.39
N ALA A 31 4.37 21.78 -15.41
CA ALA A 31 3.28 21.10 -16.12
C ALA A 31 3.78 19.89 -16.94
N LYS A 32 4.94 20.01 -17.60
CA LYS A 32 5.54 18.91 -18.38
C LYS A 32 6.11 17.81 -17.48
N HIS A 33 6.83 18.21 -16.43
CA HIS A 33 7.31 17.29 -15.40
C HIS A 33 6.18 16.72 -14.52
N GLY A 34 5.11 17.48 -14.34
CA GLY A 34 3.90 17.12 -13.59
C GLY A 34 3.06 16.09 -14.34
N LEU A 35 2.99 16.18 -15.66
CA LEU A 35 2.39 15.14 -16.48
C LEU A 35 3.23 13.86 -16.42
N GLN A 36 4.56 13.95 -16.59
CA GLN A 36 5.46 12.80 -16.47
C GLN A 36 5.44 12.16 -15.07
N SER A 37 5.36 12.97 -14.01
CA SER A 37 5.25 12.48 -12.64
C SER A 37 3.84 11.97 -12.31
N LEU A 38 2.79 12.48 -12.95
CA LEU A 38 1.43 11.91 -12.91
C LEU A 38 1.37 10.55 -13.60
N VAL A 39 2.01 10.38 -14.77
CA VAL A 39 2.09 9.07 -15.42
C VAL A 39 2.94 8.13 -14.58
N LEU A 40 4.08 8.59 -14.05
CA LEU A 40 4.94 7.79 -13.17
C LEU A 40 4.22 7.40 -11.88
N SER A 41 3.45 8.30 -11.25
CA SER A 41 2.70 7.99 -10.03
C SER A 41 1.45 7.15 -10.32
N THR A 42 0.80 7.27 -11.48
CA THR A 42 -0.29 6.38 -11.89
C THR A 42 0.23 4.97 -12.22
N VAL A 43 1.39 4.88 -12.88
CA VAL A 43 2.07 3.62 -13.21
C VAL A 43 2.64 2.99 -11.94
N VAL A 44 3.33 3.72 -11.06
CA VAL A 44 3.89 3.20 -9.79
C VAL A 44 2.79 2.76 -8.82
N ARG A 45 1.69 3.52 -8.74
CA ARG A 45 0.50 3.14 -7.96
C ARG A 45 -0.21 1.93 -8.57
N SER A 46 -0.16 1.77 -9.89
CA SER A 46 -0.56 0.52 -10.56
C SER A 46 0.41 -0.61 -10.21
N MET A 47 1.73 -0.40 -10.25
CA MET A 47 2.73 -1.45 -10.01
C MET A 47 2.62 -2.02 -8.58
N GLY A 48 2.40 -1.18 -7.57
CA GLY A 48 2.25 -1.63 -6.18
C GLY A 48 1.07 -2.58 -5.94
N VAL A 49 0.00 -2.44 -6.72
CA VAL A 49 -1.19 -3.31 -6.62
C VAL A 49 -1.14 -4.48 -7.59
N VAL A 50 -0.62 -4.25 -8.79
CA VAL A 50 -0.46 -5.23 -9.85
C VAL A 50 0.50 -6.34 -9.42
N ILE A 51 1.68 -6.00 -8.90
CA ILE A 51 2.70 -7.00 -8.52
C ILE A 51 2.14 -8.10 -7.59
N PRO A 52 1.56 -7.79 -6.41
CA PRO A 52 1.05 -8.82 -5.52
C PRO A 52 -0.12 -9.60 -6.12
N VAL A 53 -1.03 -8.93 -6.85
CA VAL A 53 -2.19 -9.59 -7.47
C VAL A 53 -1.77 -10.62 -8.51
N PHE A 54 -0.81 -10.28 -9.37
CA PHE A 54 -0.31 -11.21 -10.38
C PHE A 54 0.45 -12.38 -9.76
N VAL A 55 1.37 -12.12 -8.83
CA VAL A 55 2.19 -13.17 -8.19
C VAL A 55 1.31 -14.20 -7.47
N VAL A 56 0.37 -13.74 -6.65
CA VAL A 56 -0.45 -14.65 -5.83
C VAL A 56 -1.49 -15.38 -6.68
N THR A 57 -2.05 -14.74 -7.72
CA THR A 57 -2.97 -15.40 -8.65
C THR A 57 -2.29 -16.50 -9.44
N THR A 58 -1.11 -16.23 -10.01
CA THR A 58 -0.36 -17.26 -10.74
C THR A 58 0.06 -18.41 -9.84
N PHE A 59 0.50 -18.13 -8.61
CA PHE A 59 0.83 -19.17 -7.62
C PHE A 59 -0.34 -20.12 -7.34
N TRP A 60 -1.51 -19.59 -6.98
CA TRP A 60 -2.67 -20.44 -6.66
C TRP A 60 -3.27 -21.15 -7.86
N VAL A 61 -3.22 -20.54 -9.05
CA VAL A 61 -3.61 -21.21 -10.31
C VAL A 61 -2.69 -22.40 -10.60
N VAL A 62 -1.37 -22.23 -10.44
CA VAL A 62 -0.41 -23.34 -10.62
C VAL A 62 -0.64 -24.44 -9.58
N VAL A 63 -0.95 -24.10 -8.33
CA VAL A 63 -1.26 -25.09 -7.29
C VAL A 63 -2.60 -25.80 -7.56
N GLY A 64 -3.63 -25.08 -7.96
CA GLY A 64 -4.96 -25.64 -8.24
C GLY A 64 -4.99 -26.54 -9.49
N VAL A 65 -4.20 -26.19 -10.51
CA VAL A 65 -4.09 -26.98 -11.75
C VAL A 65 -3.02 -28.08 -11.59
N GLY A 66 -1.85 -27.76 -11.04
CA GLY A 66 -0.72 -28.68 -10.86
C GLY A 66 -0.93 -29.73 -9.76
N GLY A 67 -1.59 -29.35 -8.66
CA GLY A 67 -1.86 -30.21 -7.50
C GLY A 67 -2.60 -31.51 -7.86
N PRO A 68 -3.66 -31.49 -8.68
CA PRO A 68 -4.35 -32.70 -9.14
C PRO A 68 -3.49 -33.67 -9.97
N PHE A 69 -2.44 -33.18 -10.66
CA PHE A 69 -1.57 -34.02 -11.49
C PHE A 69 -0.53 -34.80 -10.66
N ILE A 70 -0.10 -34.25 -9.52
CA ILE A 70 0.89 -34.89 -8.64
C ILE A 70 0.28 -35.95 -7.71
N VAL A 71 -1.04 -36.13 -7.69
CA VAL A 71 -1.71 -37.09 -6.79
C VAL A 71 -1.50 -38.54 -7.28
N PRO A 72 -0.82 -39.40 -6.48
CA PRO A 72 -0.60 -40.80 -6.82
C PRO A 72 -1.92 -41.59 -6.90
N LYS A 73 -1.90 -42.70 -7.65
CA LYS A 73 -3.09 -43.52 -7.87
C LYS A 73 -3.45 -44.27 -6.57
N GLY A 74 -4.61 -43.96 -6.01
CA GLY A 74 -5.16 -44.64 -4.84
C GLY A 74 -6.70 -44.67 -4.87
N PRO A 75 -7.36 -45.47 -4.01
CA PRO A 75 -8.81 -45.63 -3.99
C PRO A 75 -9.59 -44.31 -3.82
N ASN A 76 -9.00 -43.37 -3.06
CA ASN A 76 -9.61 -42.09 -2.71
C ASN A 76 -9.10 -40.90 -3.56
N ARG A 77 -8.56 -41.17 -4.76
CA ARG A 77 -7.90 -40.15 -5.60
C ARG A 77 -8.79 -38.95 -5.91
N GLY A 78 -10.07 -39.20 -6.21
CA GLY A 78 -11.03 -38.12 -6.53
C GLY A 78 -11.23 -37.15 -5.38
N ILE A 79 -11.34 -37.66 -4.14
CA ILE A 79 -11.53 -36.83 -2.94
C ILE A 79 -10.29 -35.97 -2.68
N VAL A 80 -9.09 -36.54 -2.80
CA VAL A 80 -7.85 -35.79 -2.60
C VAL A 80 -7.69 -34.70 -3.66
N GLN A 81 -8.03 -34.99 -4.92
CA GLN A 81 -8.00 -33.99 -6.00
C GLN A 81 -8.99 -32.85 -5.76
N THR A 82 -10.23 -33.16 -5.36
CA THR A 82 -11.23 -32.11 -5.11
C THR A 82 -10.90 -31.27 -3.88
N MET A 83 -10.33 -31.86 -2.82
CA MET A 83 -9.87 -31.11 -1.65
C MET A 83 -8.76 -30.12 -2.02
N ILE A 84 -7.77 -30.54 -2.82
CA ILE A 84 -6.68 -29.65 -3.27
C ILE A 84 -7.23 -28.49 -4.12
N VAL A 85 -8.14 -28.77 -5.06
CA VAL A 85 -8.74 -27.74 -5.92
C VAL A 85 -9.62 -26.78 -5.10
N LEU A 86 -10.45 -27.30 -4.20
CA LEU A 86 -11.32 -26.48 -3.35
C LEU A 86 -10.50 -25.58 -2.41
N THR A 87 -9.44 -26.11 -1.80
CA THR A 87 -8.53 -25.33 -0.97
C THR A 87 -7.85 -24.24 -1.79
N ALA A 88 -7.33 -24.55 -2.98
CA ALA A 88 -6.71 -23.54 -3.84
C ALA A 88 -7.69 -22.41 -4.22
N CYS A 89 -8.93 -22.75 -4.59
CA CYS A 89 -9.98 -21.76 -4.87
C CYS A 89 -10.33 -20.92 -3.63
N CYS A 90 -10.54 -21.56 -2.48
CA CYS A 90 -10.91 -20.88 -1.24
C CYS A 90 -9.80 -19.92 -0.78
N CYS A 91 -8.55 -20.37 -0.79
CA CYS A 91 -7.39 -19.57 -0.41
C CYS A 91 -7.17 -18.40 -1.37
N TRP A 92 -7.37 -18.59 -2.68
CA TRP A 92 -7.28 -17.52 -3.67
C TRP A 92 -8.39 -16.47 -3.48
N LEU A 93 -9.65 -16.89 -3.31
CA LEU A 93 -10.77 -15.99 -3.07
C LEU A 93 -10.61 -15.21 -1.77
N PHE A 94 -10.25 -15.89 -0.68
CA PHE A 94 -9.99 -15.26 0.61
C PHE A 94 -8.91 -14.18 0.48
N TRP A 95 -7.80 -14.49 -0.20
CA TRP A 95 -6.69 -13.56 -0.40
C TRP A 95 -7.11 -12.31 -1.17
N ILE A 96 -7.83 -12.47 -2.29
CA ILE A 96 -8.31 -11.33 -3.10
C ILE A 96 -9.27 -10.45 -2.29
N LEU A 97 -10.18 -11.06 -1.52
CA LEU A 97 -11.17 -10.32 -0.73
C LEU A 97 -10.51 -9.46 0.36
N VAL A 98 -9.58 -10.02 1.13
CA VAL A 98 -8.88 -9.24 2.18
C VAL A 98 -8.00 -8.15 1.58
N TYR A 99 -7.42 -8.40 0.42
CA TYR A 99 -6.61 -7.43 -0.31
C TYR A 99 -7.46 -6.27 -0.82
N LEU A 100 -8.61 -6.56 -1.44
CA LEU A 100 -9.51 -5.54 -2.00
C LEU A 100 -10.13 -4.65 -0.90
N HIS A 101 -10.47 -5.23 0.25
CA HIS A 101 -10.98 -4.48 1.40
C HIS A 101 -10.04 -3.35 1.85
N GLN A 102 -8.73 -3.51 1.68
CA GLN A 102 -7.74 -2.52 2.12
C GLN A 102 -7.44 -1.44 1.08
N LEU A 103 -7.90 -1.57 -0.16
CA LEU A 103 -7.59 -0.62 -1.24
C LEU A 103 -8.29 0.74 -1.07
N ASN A 104 -9.44 0.77 -0.40
CA ASN A 104 -10.19 1.99 -0.07
C ASN A 104 -10.54 2.01 1.43
N PRO A 105 -9.58 2.35 2.31
CA PRO A 105 -9.85 2.37 3.75
C PRO A 105 -10.76 3.56 4.09
N LEU A 106 -11.98 3.28 4.57
CA LEU A 106 -12.91 4.31 5.04
C LEU A 106 -12.64 4.75 6.48
N ILE A 107 -11.97 3.91 7.27
CA ILE A 107 -11.60 4.16 8.67
C ILE A 107 -10.07 4.07 8.80
N GLY A 108 -9.48 5.12 9.39
CA GLY A 108 -8.09 5.10 9.84
C GLY A 108 -7.96 4.55 11.27
N PRO A 109 -6.78 4.02 11.63
CA PRO A 109 -6.57 3.45 12.96
C PRO A 109 -6.56 4.55 14.04
N GLN A 110 -7.26 4.31 15.15
CA GLN A 110 -7.33 5.22 16.30
C GLN A 110 -6.27 4.81 17.34
N LEU A 111 -5.19 5.58 17.47
CA LEU A 111 -4.11 5.28 18.42
C LEU A 111 -3.95 6.37 19.48
N PRO A 112 -3.67 6.00 20.75
CA PRO A 112 -3.35 6.98 21.77
C PRO A 112 -1.99 7.63 21.49
N VAL A 113 -1.86 8.91 21.85
CA VAL A 113 -0.69 9.76 21.54
C VAL A 113 0.64 9.14 21.94
N ARG A 114 0.68 8.40 23.06
CA ARG A 114 1.88 7.66 23.50
C ARG A 114 2.38 6.68 22.43
N THR A 115 1.49 5.95 21.79
CA THR A 115 1.84 4.92 20.79
C THR A 115 2.29 5.57 19.49
N ILE A 116 1.67 6.70 19.10
CA ILE A 116 2.10 7.48 17.94
C ILE A 116 3.54 7.98 18.12
N ARG A 117 3.89 8.47 19.32
CA ARG A 117 5.26 8.89 19.65
C ARG A 117 6.26 7.74 19.55
N TRP A 118 5.90 6.57 20.07
CA TRP A 118 6.75 5.37 19.95
C TRP A 118 6.95 4.91 18.51
N ILE A 119 5.90 4.98 17.68
CA ILE A 119 5.99 4.63 16.26
C ILE A 119 6.92 5.61 15.53
N SER A 120 6.77 6.92 15.77
CA SER A 120 7.65 7.95 15.18
C SER A 120 9.12 7.73 15.58
N GLU A 121 9.39 7.33 16.83
CA GLU A 121 10.74 7.05 17.30
C GLU A 121 11.39 5.82 16.65
N LYS A 122 10.60 4.78 16.32
CA LYS A 122 11.11 3.52 15.75
C LYS A 122 11.11 3.49 14.23
N TRP A 123 10.12 4.13 13.61
CA TRP A 123 9.85 4.03 12.18
C TRP A 123 10.04 5.36 11.44
N GLY A 124 10.35 6.45 12.15
CA GLY A 124 10.49 7.79 11.58
C GLY A 124 9.18 8.55 11.52
N ASP A 125 9.27 9.87 11.30
CA ASP A 125 8.10 10.74 11.31
C ASP A 125 7.33 10.64 9.99
N ALA A 126 6.01 10.48 10.06
CA ALA A 126 5.18 10.18 8.89
C ALA A 126 5.26 11.26 7.79
N LYS A 127 5.58 12.51 8.14
CA LYS A 127 5.71 13.61 7.17
C LYS A 127 6.93 13.47 6.27
N GLU A 128 8.01 12.90 6.77
CA GLU A 128 9.24 12.72 6.00
C GLU A 128 9.09 11.54 5.02
N LEU A 129 8.43 10.47 5.46
CA LEU A 129 8.26 9.22 4.71
C LEU A 129 7.30 9.31 3.50
N VAL A 130 6.41 10.29 3.47
CA VAL A 130 5.47 10.54 2.34
C VAL A 130 6.02 11.56 1.34
N SER A 131 7.04 12.32 1.74
CA SER A 131 7.63 13.41 0.95
C SER A 131 8.91 13.00 0.21
N ALA A 132 9.43 11.81 0.50
CA ALA A 132 10.60 11.18 -0.13
C ALA A 132 10.15 10.09 -1.11
#